data_AF-A0A3C1WXC9-F1
#
_entry.id   AF-A0A3C1WXC9-F1
#
_cell.length_a   1.000
_cell.length_b   1.000
_cell.length_c   1.000
_cell.angle_alpha   90.00
_cell.angle_beta   90.00
_cell.angle_gamma   90.00
#
_symmetry.space_group_name_H-M   'P 1'
#
loop_
_entity.id
_entity.type
_entity.pdbx_description
1 polymer ?
#
loop_
_entity_poly.entity_id
_entity_poly.type
_entity_poly.pdbx_seq_one_letter_code
_entity_poly.pdbx_strand_id
1 'polypeptide(L)'
;LGGLEVIEKQNIKKAQLLYSYIDSTDFYSNPIDIKNRSRMNVPFRIQNEDLHTSFVTGAENLGMIGLKGHRLVGGIRASIYNAMPIEGIQALVDYMKDFEKSH
;
A
#
# COMPACT_ATOMS: atom_id res chain seq x y z
N LEU A 1 26.69 8.75 3.93
CA LEU A 1 25.86 9.72 3.17
C LEU A 1 24.41 9.50 3.57
N GLY A 2 23.80 10.51 4.19
CA GLY A 2 22.41 10.49 4.65
C GLY A 2 21.78 11.87 4.40
N GLY A 3 20.72 12.21 5.12
CA GLY A 3 20.04 13.50 4.99
C GLY A 3 18.74 13.45 4.18
N LEU A 4 18.04 14.58 4.16
CA LEU A 4 16.66 14.65 3.67
C LEU A 4 16.51 14.28 2.19
N GLU A 5 17.46 14.62 1.33
CA GLU A 5 17.41 14.29 -0.10
C GLU A 5 17.47 12.78 -0.37
N VAL A 6 18.30 12.05 0.39
CA VAL A 6 18.41 10.59 0.26
C VAL A 6 17.12 9.93 0.72
N ILE A 7 16.59 10.39 1.87
CA ILE A 7 15.30 9.93 2.41
C ILE A 7 14.17 10.21 1.43
N GLU A 8 14.15 11.40 0.81
CA GLU A 8 13.15 11.77 -0.19
C GLU A 8 13.19 10.83 -1.40
N LYS A 9 14.38 10.59 -1.97
CA LYS A 9 14.56 9.65 -3.09
C LYS A 9 14.07 8.24 -2.73
N GLN A 10 14.33 7.76 -1.52
CA GLN A 10 13.84 6.47 -1.05
C GLN A 10 12.31 6.44 -0.91
N ASN A 11 11.72 7.48 -0.33
CA ASN A 11 10.26 7.58 -0.17
C ASN A 11 9.54 7.68 -1.52
N ILE A 12 10.12 8.39 -2.50
CA ILE A 12 9.60 8.43 -3.87
C ILE A 12 9.58 7.02 -4.47
N LYS A 13 10.70 6.28 -4.39
CA LYS A 13 10.78 4.91 -4.92
C LYS A 13 9.77 3.96 -4.28
N LYS A 14 9.63 4.00 -2.95
CA LYS A 14 8.64 3.21 -2.21
C LYS A 14 7.21 3.52 -2.64
N ALA A 15 6.85 4.79 -2.67
CA ALA A 15 5.51 5.21 -3.08
C ALA A 15 5.22 4.83 -4.54
N GLN A 16 6.18 5.05 -5.44
CA GLN A 16 6.06 4.66 -6.85
C GLN A 16 5.85 3.15 -7.01
N LEU A 17 6.60 2.31 -6.30
CA LEU A 17 6.44 0.86 -6.37
C LEU A 17 5.00 0.43 -6.03
N LEU A 18 4.44 0.95 -4.94
CA LEU A 18 3.09 0.61 -4.51
C LEU A 18 2.03 1.19 -5.45
N TYR A 19 2.14 2.47 -5.81
CA TYR A 19 1.17 3.12 -6.71
C TYR A 19 1.16 2.51 -8.11
N SER A 20 2.32 2.19 -8.67
CA SER A 20 2.41 1.54 -9.98
C SER A 20 1.66 0.22 -10.01
N TYR A 21 1.67 -0.55 -8.92
CA TYR A 21 0.88 -1.77 -8.87
C TYR A 21 -0.61 -1.48 -8.75
N ILE A 22 -1.02 -0.60 -7.83
CA ILE A 22 -2.43 -0.19 -7.67
C ILE A 22 -3.02 0.32 -8.98
N ASP A 23 -2.26 1.09 -9.76
CA ASP A 23 -2.72 1.66 -11.03
C ASP A 23 -2.65 0.69 -12.21
N SER A 24 -2.03 -0.49 -12.05
CA SER A 24 -1.85 -1.48 -13.12
C SER A 24 -2.99 -2.48 -13.26
N THR A 25 -3.96 -2.46 -12.34
CA THR A 25 -5.06 -3.40 -12.25
C THR A 25 -6.36 -2.69 -11.84
N ASP A 26 -7.50 -3.27 -12.19
CA ASP A 26 -8.83 -2.84 -11.76
C ASP A 26 -9.24 -3.42 -10.38
N PHE A 27 -8.48 -4.38 -9.85
CA PHE A 27 -8.78 -5.03 -8.57
C PHE A 27 -8.58 -4.09 -7.37
N TYR A 28 -7.60 -3.19 -7.48
CA TYR A 28 -7.30 -2.17 -6.48
C TYR A 28 -7.63 -0.78 -7.01
N SER A 29 -8.03 0.13 -6.11
CA SER A 29 -8.24 1.53 -6.49
C SER A 29 -7.76 2.48 -5.40
N ASN A 30 -7.26 3.64 -5.81
CA ASN A 30 -6.91 4.74 -4.91
C ASN A 30 -7.86 5.92 -5.15
N PRO A 31 -8.57 6.43 -4.13
CA PRO A 31 -9.57 7.50 -4.30
C PRO A 31 -8.96 8.90 -4.41
N ILE A 32 -7.63 9.04 -4.42
CA ILE A 32 -6.92 10.32 -4.41
C ILE A 32 -6.40 10.63 -5.82
N ASP A 33 -6.67 11.86 -6.28
CA ASP A 33 -6.10 12.40 -7.53
C ASP A 33 -4.56 12.21 -7.54
N ILE A 34 -4.02 11.74 -8.67
CA ILE A 34 -2.61 11.40 -8.85
C ILE A 34 -1.68 12.51 -8.35
N LYS A 35 -2.01 13.79 -8.61
CA LYS A 35 -1.16 14.92 -8.21
C LYS A 35 -1.11 15.17 -6.69
N ASN A 36 -2.07 14.60 -5.96
CA ASN A 36 -2.24 14.77 -4.51
C ASN A 36 -1.88 13.51 -3.71
N ARG A 37 -1.42 12.46 -4.37
CA ARG A 37 -1.06 11.20 -3.73
C ARG A 37 0.14 11.38 -2.81
N SER A 38 -0.02 10.93 -1.56
CA SER A 38 1.03 11.11 -0.56
C SER A 38 2.11 10.04 -0.68
N ARG A 39 3.36 10.43 -0.41
CA ARG A 39 4.52 9.52 -0.41
C ARG A 39 4.69 8.74 0.91
N MET A 40 3.75 8.89 1.83
CA MET A 40 3.87 8.42 3.23
C MET A 40 2.68 7.58 3.67
N ASN A 41 1.49 7.92 3.21
CA ASN A 41 0.24 7.25 3.54
C ASN A 41 -0.50 6.99 2.22
N VAL A 42 -0.64 5.72 1.88
CA VAL A 42 -1.26 5.26 0.64
C VAL A 42 -2.57 4.55 0.99
N PRO A 43 -3.71 5.27 0.99
CA PRO A 43 -5.01 4.63 1.11
C PRO A 43 -5.37 3.94 -0.20
N PHE A 44 -5.94 2.75 -0.14
CA PHE A 44 -6.49 2.08 -1.32
C PHE A 44 -7.66 1.19 -0.93
N ARG A 45 -8.44 0.78 -1.92
CA ARG A 45 -9.60 -0.10 -1.81
C ARG A 45 -9.40 -1.33 -2.68
N ILE A 46 -10.09 -2.39 -2.32
CA ILE A 46 -10.31 -3.57 -3.15
C ILE A 46 -11.68 -3.41 -3.82
N GLN A 47 -11.81 -3.87 -5.07
CA GLN A 47 -13.03 -3.78 -5.88
C GLN A 47 -14.29 -4.28 -5.14
N ASN A 48 -14.14 -5.32 -4.31
CA ASN A 48 -15.19 -5.83 -3.43
C ASN A 48 -14.84 -5.56 -1.95
N GLU A 49 -15.68 -4.79 -1.26
CA GLU A 49 -15.50 -4.43 0.16
C GLU A 49 -15.53 -5.66 1.09
N ASP A 50 -16.23 -6.74 0.70
CA ASP A 50 -16.28 -7.99 1.47
C ASP A 50 -14.88 -8.64 1.60
N LEU A 51 -13.96 -8.32 0.70
CA LEU A 51 -12.59 -8.83 0.68
C LEU A 51 -11.62 -8.05 1.60
N HIS A 52 -12.05 -6.93 2.20
CA HIS A 52 -11.14 -6.10 3.01
C HIS A 52 -10.70 -6.83 4.28
N THR A 53 -11.64 -7.53 4.94
CA THR A 53 -11.33 -8.26 6.17
C THR A 53 -10.39 -9.42 5.90
N SER A 54 -10.62 -10.19 4.83
CA SER A 54 -9.74 -11.29 4.45
C SER A 54 -8.37 -10.79 4.01
N PHE A 55 -8.28 -9.67 3.29
CA PHE A 55 -7.01 -9.04 2.94
C PHE A 55 -6.21 -8.62 4.17
N VAL A 56 -6.82 -7.88 5.09
CA VAL A 56 -6.13 -7.42 6.31
C VAL A 56 -5.66 -8.61 7.14
N THR A 57 -6.52 -9.62 7.32
CA THR A 57 -6.18 -10.83 8.09
C THR A 57 -5.05 -11.62 7.43
N GLY A 58 -5.11 -11.81 6.11
CA GLY A 58 -4.06 -12.49 5.35
C GLY A 58 -2.73 -11.77 5.42
N ALA A 59 -2.74 -10.43 5.32
CA ALA A 59 -1.54 -9.62 5.45
C ALA A 59 -0.94 -9.71 6.87
N GLU A 60 -1.77 -9.65 7.91
CA GLU A 60 -1.35 -9.80 9.31
C GLU A 60 -0.69 -11.16 9.57
N ASN A 61 -1.22 -12.24 8.98
CA ASN A 61 -0.61 -13.58 9.06
C ASN A 61 0.78 -13.67 8.42
N LEU A 62 1.10 -12.77 7.48
CA LEU A 62 2.41 -12.61 6.86
C LEU A 62 3.29 -11.57 7.57
N GLY A 63 2.85 -11.06 8.73
CA GLY A 63 3.57 -10.06 9.52
C GLY A 63 3.41 -8.62 9.01
N MET A 64 2.56 -8.38 8.01
CA MET A 64 2.25 -7.04 7.50
C MET A 64 1.13 -6.41 8.33
N ILE A 65 1.51 -5.81 9.44
CA ILE A 65 0.57 -5.22 10.42
C ILE A 65 0.20 -3.77 10.09
N GLY A 66 -0.96 -3.31 10.58
CA GLY A 66 -1.35 -1.90 10.53
C GLY A 66 -1.90 -1.42 9.19
N LEU A 67 -2.32 -2.34 8.32
CA LEU A 67 -2.91 -2.04 7.02
C LEU A 67 -4.40 -1.67 7.08
N LYS A 68 -5.09 -1.93 8.19
CA LYS A 68 -6.50 -1.56 8.35
C LYS A 68 -6.68 -0.04 8.19
N GLY A 69 -7.56 0.35 7.25
CA GLY A 69 -7.89 1.73 6.99
C GLY A 69 -8.54 2.44 8.18
N HIS A 70 -8.66 3.77 8.08
CA HIS A 70 -9.26 4.56 9.15
C HIS A 70 -10.76 4.26 9.26
N ARG A 71 -11.28 4.15 10.50
CA ARG A 71 -12.68 3.75 10.78
C ARG A 71 -13.75 4.56 10.02
N LEU A 72 -13.47 5.84 9.74
CA LEU A 72 -14.40 6.72 9.03
C LEU A 72 -14.42 6.52 7.50
N VAL A 73 -13.36 5.97 6.93
CA VAL A 73 -13.15 5.91 5.48
C VAL A 73 -13.16 4.46 4.97
N GLY A 74 -12.95 3.49 5.86
CA GLY A 74 -12.81 2.08 5.49
C GLY A 74 -11.54 1.83 4.67
N GLY A 75 -11.53 0.75 3.89
CA GLY A 75 -10.41 0.45 3.01
C GLY A 75 -9.16 -0.03 3.73
N ILE A 76 -8.06 0.07 3.00
CA ILE A 76 -6.71 -0.30 3.41
C ILE A 76 -5.85 0.96 3.38
N ARG A 77 -4.90 1.07 4.30
CA ARG A 77 -3.93 2.17 4.33
C ARG A 77 -2.54 1.66 4.64
N ALA A 78 -1.65 1.71 3.65
CA ALA A 78 -0.23 1.46 3.85
C ALA A 78 0.48 2.74 4.29
N SER A 79 1.08 2.72 5.49
CA SER A 79 1.89 3.82 6.02
C SER A 79 3.38 3.51 5.80
N ILE A 80 4.03 4.23 4.89
CA ILE A 80 5.34 3.91 4.31
C ILE A 80 6.43 4.93 4.70
N TYR A 81 6.41 5.36 5.97
CA TYR A 81 7.34 6.35 6.57
C TYR A 81 8.82 6.03 6.35
N ASN A 82 9.71 6.98 6.69
CA ASN A 82 11.15 6.88 6.46
C ASN A 82 11.78 5.54 6.90
N ALA A 83 11.35 5.00 8.05
CA ALA A 83 11.87 3.74 8.59
C ALA A 83 11.33 2.48 7.89
N MET A 84 10.29 2.60 7.05
CA MET A 84 9.76 1.47 6.29
C MET A 84 10.75 1.10 5.17
N PRO A 85 11.32 -0.13 5.17
CA PRO A 85 12.21 -0.59 4.11
C PRO A 85 11.48 -0.78 2.78
N ILE A 86 12.19 -0.69 1.66
CA ILE A 86 11.59 -0.90 0.33
C ILE A 86 11.17 -2.35 0.13
N GLU A 87 11.87 -3.28 0.76
CA GLU A 87 11.58 -4.71 0.79
C GLU A 87 10.21 -4.99 1.43
N GLY A 88 9.81 -4.18 2.44
CA GLY A 88 8.48 -4.27 3.02
C GLY A 88 7.38 -3.84 2.04
N ILE A 89 7.67 -2.87 1.17
CA ILE A 89 6.75 -2.46 0.11
C ILE A 89 6.66 -3.52 -0.99
N GLN A 90 7.80 -4.13 -1.33
CA GLN A 90 7.86 -5.23 -2.29
C GLN A 90 7.03 -6.43 -1.78
N ALA A 91 7.21 -6.82 -0.52
CA ALA A 91 6.43 -7.89 0.10
C ALA A 91 4.92 -7.59 0.08
N LEU A 92 4.52 -6.34 0.36
CA LEU A 92 3.13 -5.93 0.25
C LEU A 92 2.61 -6.05 -1.19
N VAL A 93 3.37 -5.58 -2.19
CA VAL A 93 2.97 -5.68 -3.60
C VAL A 93 2.86 -7.13 -4.06
N ASP A 94 3.76 -8.00 -3.62
CA ASP A 94 3.72 -9.42 -3.98
C ASP A 94 2.52 -10.12 -3.33
N TYR A 95 2.23 -9.80 -2.07
CA TYR A 95 0.99 -10.24 -1.43
C TYR A 95 -0.26 -9.73 -2.15
N MET A 96 -0.29 -8.46 -2.58
CA MET A 96 -1.42 -7.92 -3.34
C MET A 96 -1.62 -8.67 -4.66
N LYS A 97 -0.55 -9.02 -5.38
CA LYS A 97 -0.63 -9.85 -6.59
C LYS A 97 -1.22 -11.23 -6.33
N ASP A 98 -0.80 -11.88 -5.26
CA ASP A 98 -1.27 -13.22 -4.94
C ASP A 98 -2.71 -13.20 -4.42
N PHE A 99 -3.07 -12.16 -3.67
CA PHE A 99 -4.44 -11.95 -3.23
C PHE A 99 -5.38 -11.70 -4.42
N GLU A 100 -4.99 -10.85 -5.37
CA GLU A 100 -5.76 -10.60 -6.59
C GLU A 100 -5.92 -11.87 -7.44
N LYS A 101 -4.85 -12.65 -7.67
CA LYS A 101 -4.95 -13.89 -8.45
C LYS A 101 -5.87 -14.95 -7.84
N SER A 102 -6.14 -14.88 -6.54
CA SER A 102 -6.96 -15.84 -5.81
C SER A 102 -8.43 -15.44 -5.70
N HIS A 103 -8.85 -14.30 -6.29
CA HIS A 103 -10.20 -13.75 -6.22
C HIS A 103 -10.67 -13.24 -7.59
#